data_AF-A0A527YR53-F1
#
_entry.id   AF-A0A527YR53-F1
#
_cell.length_a   1.000
_cell.length_b   1.000
_cell.length_c   1.000
_cell.angle_alpha   90.00
_cell.angle_beta   90.00
_cell.angle_gamma   90.00
#
_symmetry.space_group_name_H-M   'P 1'
#
loop_
_entity.id
_entity.type
_entity.pdbx_description
1 polymer ?
#
loop_
_entity_poly.entity_id
_entity_poly.type
_entity_poly.pdbx_seq_one_letter_code
_entity_poly.pdbx_strand_id
1 'polypeptide(L)'
;FLIAQTTQGPGRIAVFIGNHRYQCQDVSDASFRSYLREHAPRLTVEESRPTHEESSEAYRMVAELLKTTDDLVGILIVGGGITGVLRALREVPAKRRAGIKLVCRDIGP
;
A
#
# COMPACT_ATOMS: atom_id res chain seq x y z
N PHE A 1 8.14 0.88 11.79
CA PHE A 1 8.08 1.15 10.33
C PHE A 1 7.35 2.45 10.07
N LEU A 2 7.68 3.15 8.97
CA LEU A 2 7.26 4.54 8.71
C LEU A 2 5.74 4.75 8.83
N ILE A 3 4.92 3.80 8.36
CA ILE A 3 3.46 3.89 8.43
C ILE A 3 2.96 4.04 9.88
N ALA A 4 3.44 3.20 10.80
CA ALA A 4 2.98 3.24 12.21
C ALA A 4 3.24 4.59 12.90
N GLN A 5 4.31 5.29 12.50
CA GLN A 5 4.73 6.57 13.07
C GLN A 5 4.15 7.78 12.33
N THR A 6 3.63 7.61 11.11
CA THR A 6 3.15 8.71 10.25
C THR A 6 1.64 8.72 10.04
N THR A 7 0.92 7.69 10.48
CA THR A 7 -0.55 7.68 10.51
C THR A 7 -1.07 8.08 11.90
N GLN A 8 -2.08 8.96 11.92
CA GLN A 8 -2.77 9.39 13.14
C GLN A 8 -4.18 8.77 13.14
N GLY A 9 -4.54 8.04 14.20
CA GLY A 9 -5.85 7.39 14.31
C GLY A 9 -5.96 6.01 13.62
N PRO A 10 -7.18 5.42 13.63
CA PRO A 10 -7.47 4.16 12.98
C PRO A 10 -7.58 4.30 11.45
N GLY A 11 -7.48 3.18 10.74
CA GLY A 11 -7.68 3.13 9.30
C GLY A 11 -7.05 1.90 8.69
N ARG A 12 -7.23 1.74 7.37
CA ARG A 12 -6.76 0.56 6.65
C ARG A 12 -5.56 0.83 5.77
N ILE A 13 -4.78 -0.22 5.59
CA ILE A 13 -3.57 -0.24 4.79
C ILE A 13 -3.76 -1.29 3.70
N ALA A 14 -3.74 -0.84 2.45
CA ALA A 14 -3.71 -1.74 1.31
C ALA A 14 -2.28 -2.21 1.04
N VAL A 15 -2.12 -3.49 0.71
CA VAL A 15 -0.82 -4.09 0.42
C VAL A 15 -0.81 -4.63 -1.00
N PHE A 16 0.21 -4.23 -1.75
CA PHE A 16 0.46 -4.65 -3.13
C PHE A 16 1.79 -5.37 -3.22
N ILE A 17 1.77 -6.54 -3.83
CA ILE A 17 2.96 -7.32 -4.15
C ILE A 17 3.08 -7.44 -5.67
N GLY A 18 4.26 -7.73 -6.19
CA GLY A 18 4.44 -7.96 -7.62
C GLY A 18 3.86 -9.32 -8.05
N ASN A 19 4.29 -10.40 -7.40
CA ASN A 19 3.81 -11.75 -7.71
C ASN A 19 3.98 -12.68 -6.49
N HIS A 20 2.99 -13.54 -6.23
CA HIS A 20 3.06 -14.57 -5.18
C HIS A 20 4.21 -15.58 -5.34
N ARG A 21 4.88 -15.61 -6.50
CA ARG A 21 6.04 -16.46 -6.74
C ARG A 21 7.32 -15.95 -6.07
N TYR A 22 7.35 -14.71 -5.62
CA TYR A 22 8.54 -14.10 -5.01
C TYR A 22 8.51 -14.23 -3.49
N GLN A 23 9.18 -15.26 -2.97
CA GLN A 23 9.28 -15.51 -1.52
C GLN A 23 9.81 -14.31 -0.71
N CYS A 24 10.67 -13.49 -1.30
CA CYS A 24 11.18 -12.28 -0.65
C CYS A 24 10.06 -11.25 -0.37
N GLN A 25 9.04 -11.19 -1.22
CA GLN A 25 7.88 -10.30 -1.05
C GLN A 25 6.96 -10.85 0.06
N ASP A 26 6.73 -12.17 0.09
CA ASP A 26 5.93 -12.82 1.16
C ASP A 26 6.54 -12.62 2.55
N VAL A 27 7.87 -12.81 2.68
CA VAL A 27 8.57 -12.57 3.95
C VAL A 27 8.46 -11.11 4.38
N SER A 28 8.55 -10.18 3.42
CA SER A 28 8.43 -8.75 3.69
C SER A 28 7.00 -8.37 4.12
N ASP A 29 5.97 -8.94 3.51
CA ASP A 29 4.57 -8.75 3.89
C ASP A 29 4.27 -9.34 5.28
N ALA A 30 4.68 -10.59 5.53
CA ALA A 30 4.51 -11.24 6.83
C ALA A 30 5.19 -10.44 7.95
N SER A 31 6.42 -9.97 7.72
CA SER A 31 7.15 -9.13 8.69
C SER A 31 6.44 -7.81 8.95
N PHE A 32 5.92 -7.17 7.89
CA PHE A 32 5.15 -5.93 8.00
C PHE A 32 3.87 -6.11 8.82
N ARG A 33 3.10 -7.17 8.54
CA ARG A 33 1.88 -7.51 9.28
C ARG A 33 2.17 -7.78 10.75
N SER A 34 3.23 -8.54 11.04
CA SER A 34 3.62 -8.84 12.42
C SER A 34 3.97 -7.56 13.18
N TYR A 35 4.78 -6.68 12.58
CA TYR A 35 5.16 -5.42 13.19
C TYR A 35 3.95 -4.52 13.48
N LEU A 36 3.02 -4.38 12.54
CA LEU A 36 1.86 -3.51 12.74
C LEU A 36 0.90 -4.03 13.80
N ARG A 37 0.76 -5.34 13.93
CA ARG A 37 -0.06 -5.94 14.99
C ARG A 37 0.43 -5.56 16.39
N GLU A 38 1.75 -5.47 16.57
CA GLU A 38 2.38 -5.12 17.84
C GLU A 38 2.38 -3.59 18.08
N HIS A 39 2.72 -2.80 17.06
CA HIS A 39 3.01 -1.37 17.26
C HIS A 39 1.92 -0.41 16.77
N ALA A 40 0.97 -0.88 15.97
CA ALA A 40 -0.13 -0.07 15.46
C ALA A 40 -1.43 -0.89 15.34
N PRO A 41 -1.94 -1.50 16.43
CA PRO A 41 -3.13 -2.36 16.39
C PRO A 41 -4.42 -1.63 15.96
N ARG A 42 -4.40 -0.30 15.97
CA ARG A 42 -5.47 0.56 15.43
C ARG A 42 -5.60 0.49 13.89
N LEU A 43 -4.59 -0.06 13.20
CA LEU A 43 -4.55 -0.14 11.75
C LEU A 43 -4.94 -1.54 11.29
N THR A 44 -5.78 -1.61 10.25
CA THR A 44 -6.16 -2.88 9.62
C THR A 44 -5.35 -3.08 8.34
N VAL A 45 -4.53 -4.14 8.30
CA VAL A 45 -3.77 -4.50 7.10
C VAL A 45 -4.61 -5.42 6.23
N GLU A 46 -5.01 -4.97 5.05
CA GLU A 46 -5.79 -5.77 4.11
C GLU A 46 -4.97 -6.93 3.53
N GLU A 47 -5.63 -7.90 2.91
CA GLU A 47 -4.94 -8.97 2.17
C GLU A 47 -4.10 -8.40 1.01
N SER A 48 -2.95 -9.03 0.78
CA SER A 48 -2.00 -8.64 -0.26
C SER A 48 -2.55 -8.97 -1.64
N ARG A 49 -2.49 -8.01 -2.56
CA ARG A 49 -2.99 -8.16 -3.93
C ARG A 49 -1.83 -8.08 -4.93
N PRO A 50 -1.75 -9.00 -5.91
CA PRO A 50 -0.71 -8.95 -6.91
C PRO A 50 -0.96 -7.82 -7.93
N THR A 51 0.07 -7.06 -8.26
CA THR A 51 0.09 -6.10 -9.37
C THR A 51 0.59 -6.72 -10.67
N HIS A 52 1.08 -7.96 -10.61
CA HIS A 52 1.76 -8.67 -11.70
C HIS A 52 2.94 -7.89 -12.30
N GLU A 53 3.58 -7.04 -11.48
CA GLU A 53 4.65 -6.11 -11.91
C GLU A 53 4.15 -5.07 -12.94
N GLU A 54 2.83 -4.93 -13.13
CA GLU A 54 2.23 -4.08 -14.14
C GLU A 54 1.71 -2.75 -13.57
N SER A 55 2.23 -1.64 -14.10
CA SER A 55 1.82 -0.30 -13.67
C SER A 55 0.36 0.01 -14.02
N SER A 56 -0.14 -0.51 -15.15
CA SER A 56 -1.53 -0.32 -15.57
C SER A 56 -2.52 -1.01 -14.63
N GLU A 57 -2.17 -2.21 -14.17
CA GLU A 57 -2.95 -2.97 -13.21
C GLU A 57 -2.94 -2.31 -11.82
N ALA A 58 -1.76 -1.95 -11.32
CA ALA A 58 -1.61 -1.24 -10.05
C ALA A 58 -2.42 0.06 -10.03
N TYR A 59 -2.41 0.83 -11.12
CA TYR A 59 -3.23 2.03 -11.27
C TYR A 59 -4.72 1.71 -11.13
N ARG A 60 -5.23 0.70 -11.84
CA ARG A 60 -6.66 0.34 -11.81
C ARG A 60 -7.09 -0.07 -10.40
N MET A 61 -6.27 -0.88 -9.72
CA MET A 61 -6.57 -1.35 -8.36
C MET A 61 -6.59 -0.21 -7.35
N VAL A 62 -5.59 0.69 -7.41
CA VAL A 62 -5.51 1.84 -6.48
C VAL A 62 -6.58 2.87 -6.80
N ALA A 63 -6.89 3.14 -8.07
CA ALA A 63 -7.97 4.04 -8.44
C ALA A 63 -9.33 3.54 -7.93
N GLU A 64 -9.59 2.24 -7.99
CA GLU A 64 -10.80 1.64 -7.45
C GLU A 64 -10.85 1.71 -5.92
N LEU A 65 -9.74 1.37 -5.26
CA LEU A 65 -9.60 1.47 -3.81
C LEU A 65 -9.83 2.91 -3.33
N LEU A 66 -9.26 3.89 -4.02
CA LEU A 66 -9.45 5.31 -3.75
C LEU A 66 -10.87 5.80 -4.03
N LYS A 67 -11.73 5.04 -4.71
CA LYS A 67 -13.15 5.41 -4.88
C LYS A 67 -14.04 4.75 -3.84
N THR A 68 -13.69 3.55 -3.43
CA THR A 68 -14.54 2.68 -2.59
C THR A 68 -14.18 2.70 -1.12
N THR A 69 -13.00 3.22 -0.77
CA THR A 69 -12.43 3.11 0.57
C THR A 69 -12.09 4.48 1.15
N ASP A 70 -12.94 4.96 2.05
CA ASP A 70 -12.80 6.30 2.65
C ASP A 70 -11.84 6.34 3.84
N ASP A 71 -11.66 5.22 4.54
CA ASP A 71 -10.75 5.07 5.68
C ASP A 71 -9.36 4.54 5.30
N LEU A 72 -8.99 4.65 4.02
CA LEU A 72 -7.64 4.33 3.55
C LEU A 72 -6.63 5.35 4.08
N VAL A 73 -5.68 4.88 4.88
CA VAL A 73 -4.62 5.72 5.49
C VAL A 73 -3.22 5.33 5.04
N GLY A 74 -3.06 4.16 4.41
CA GLY A 74 -1.76 3.70 3.96
C GLY A 74 -1.81 2.78 2.75
N ILE A 75 -0.72 2.80 1.98
CA ILE A 75 -0.45 1.87 0.88
C ILE A 75 0.97 1.36 1.07
N LEU A 76 1.14 0.03 1.13
CA LEU A 76 2.42 -0.64 1.04
C LEU A 76 2.53 -1.27 -0.35
N ILE A 77 3.65 -1.05 -1.05
CA ILE A 77 3.98 -1.77 -2.27
C ILE A 77 5.37 -2.39 -2.17
N VAL A 78 5.44 -3.71 -2.39
CA VAL A 78 6.63 -4.56 -2.13
C VAL A 78 7.25 -5.08 -3.45
N GLY A 79 6.74 -4.63 -4.60
CA GLY A 79 7.23 -4.97 -5.94
C GLY A 79 6.93 -3.86 -6.96
N GLY A 80 6.89 -4.20 -8.24
CA GLY A 80 6.64 -3.26 -9.33
C GLY A 80 5.19 -2.79 -9.42
N GLY A 81 5.00 -1.72 -10.20
CA GLY A 81 3.71 -1.04 -10.38
C GLY A 81 3.58 0.29 -9.63
N ILE A 82 4.64 0.73 -8.93
CA ILE A 82 4.68 2.00 -8.18
C ILE A 82 4.27 3.21 -9.04
N THR A 83 4.65 3.25 -10.31
CA THR A 83 4.26 4.33 -11.24
C THR A 83 2.74 4.43 -11.38
N GLY A 84 2.05 3.29 -11.43
CA GLY A 84 0.59 3.23 -11.45
C GLY A 84 -0.05 3.73 -10.16
N VAL A 85 0.50 3.33 -9.01
CA VAL A 85 0.06 3.79 -7.69
C VAL A 85 0.21 5.30 -7.55
N LEU A 86 1.37 5.84 -7.90
CA LEU A 86 1.64 7.28 -7.85
C LEU A 86 0.72 8.06 -8.78
N ARG A 87 0.45 7.54 -9.97
CA ARG A 87 -0.52 8.14 -10.90
C ARG A 87 -1.91 8.23 -10.26
N ALA A 88 -2.44 7.11 -9.75
CA ALA A 88 -3.77 7.10 -9.13
C ALA A 88 -3.86 8.06 -7.93
N LEU A 89 -2.81 8.12 -7.10
CA LEU A 89 -2.74 9.08 -6.00
C LEU A 89 -2.67 10.54 -6.46
N ARG A 90 -2.07 10.85 -7.61
CA ARG A 90 -2.01 12.21 -8.15
C ARG A 90 -3.38 12.72 -8.61
N GLU A 91 -4.24 11.82 -9.06
CA GLU A 91 -5.56 12.14 -9.61
C GLU A 91 -6.63 12.40 -8.53
N VAL A 92 -6.38 12.05 -7.26
CA VAL A 92 -7.29 12.38 -6.15
C VAL A 92 -7.04 13.77 -5.56
N PRO A 93 -8.06 14.41 -4.95
CA PRO A 93 -7.91 15.71 -4.31
C PRO A 93 -6.77 15.75 -3.29
N ALA A 94 -6.00 16.84 -3.28
CA ALA A 94 -4.82 17.00 -2.43
C ALA A 94 -5.11 16.74 -0.93
N LYS A 95 -6.29 17.14 -0.46
CA LYS A 95 -6.74 16.89 0.93
C LYS A 95 -6.83 15.40 1.25
N ARG A 96 -7.40 14.59 0.33
CA ARG A 96 -7.48 13.13 0.49
C ARG A 96 -6.09 12.51 0.41
N ARG A 97 -5.31 12.91 -0.60
CA ARG A 97 -3.94 12.42 -0.82
C ARG A 97 -3.04 12.62 0.39
N ALA A 98 -3.14 13.76 1.08
CA ALA A 98 -2.32 14.07 2.25
C ALA A 98 -2.54 13.11 3.44
N GLY A 99 -3.73 12.51 3.53
CA GLY A 99 -4.09 11.52 4.54
C GLY A 99 -3.53 10.12 4.27
N ILE A 100 -3.06 9.84 3.06
CA ILE A 100 -2.60 8.51 2.65
C ILE A 100 -1.07 8.44 2.69
N LYS A 101 -0.52 7.49 3.45
CA LYS A 101 0.92 7.26 3.53
C LYS A 101 1.33 6.13 2.60
N LEU A 102 2.14 6.45 1.60
CA LEU A 102 2.70 5.46 0.69
C LEU A 102 4.09 5.04 1.18
N VAL A 103 4.29 3.73 1.37
CA VAL A 103 5.62 3.15 1.54
C VAL A 103 5.86 2.15 0.44
N CYS A 104 7.03 2.26 -0.18
CA CYS A 104 7.41 1.49 -1.34
C CYS A 104 8.78 0.89 -1.10
N ARG A 105 8.91 -0.39 -1.44
CA ARG A 105 10.20 -1.06 -1.59
C ARG A 105 10.39 -1.31 -3.07
N ASP A 106 10.93 -0.31 -3.75
CA ASP A 106 11.29 -0.38 -5.16
C ASP A 106 12.80 -0.30 -5.31
N ILE A 107 13.31 -1.00 -6.32
CA ILE A 107 14.71 -0.98 -6.76
C ILE A 107 14.82 -0.50 -8.22
N GLY A 108 13.74 0.07 -8.77
CA GLY A 108 13.74 0.73 -10.06
C GLY A 108 14.74 1.88 -10.15
N PRO A 109 15.25 2.19 -11.36
CA PRO A 109 16.18 3.30 -11.59
C PRO A 109 15.58 4.67 -11.30
#